data_AF-A0ABD4SZ98-F1
#
_entry.id   AF-A0ABD4SZ98-F1
#
_cell.length_a   1.000
_cell.length_b   1.000
_cell.length_c   1.000
_cell.angle_alpha   90.00
_cell.angle_beta   90.00
_cell.angle_gamma   90.00
#
_symmetry.space_group_name_H-M   'P 1'
#
loop_
_entity.id
_entity.type
_entity.pdbx_description
1 polymer ?
#
loop_
_entity_poly.entity_id
_entity_poly.type
_entity_poly.pdbx_seq_one_letter_code
_entity_poly.pdbx_strand_id
1 'polypeptide(L)'
;MKTQELYQTYQQKMNENLAKLDAKIEELKTKAMAAKAEQRQNYRDLVADLEAKKASLELKLQNLKSSGQDAFDSLKDGVDSAWSELQTAFDRAKSSF
;
A
#
# COMPACT_ATOMS: atom_id res chain seq x y z
N MET A 1 -15.31 -11.16 -22.17
CA MET A 1 -14.43 -10.05 -22.60
C MET A 1 -14.43 -8.86 -21.63
N LYS A 2 -15.58 -8.28 -21.23
CA LYS A 2 -15.60 -7.12 -20.29
C LYS A 2 -14.90 -7.36 -18.94
N THR A 3 -15.05 -8.54 -18.34
CA THR A 3 -14.42 -8.89 -17.05
C THR A 3 -12.89 -8.98 -17.12
N GLN A 4 -12.35 -9.41 -18.26
CA GLN A 4 -10.90 -9.51 -18.49
C GLN A 4 -10.21 -8.15 -18.53
N GLU A 5 -10.82 -7.22 -19.26
CA GLU A 5 -10.33 -5.85 -19.37
C GLU A 5 -10.40 -5.12 -18.03
N LEU A 6 -11.50 -5.30 -17.28
CA LEU A 6 -11.67 -4.74 -15.93
C LEU A 6 -10.60 -5.27 -14.96
N TYR A 7 -10.34 -6.57 -14.96
CA TYR A 7 -9.32 -7.20 -14.13
C TYR A 7 -7.92 -6.66 -14.43
N GLN A 8 -7.52 -6.62 -15.71
CA GLN A 8 -6.19 -6.13 -16.10
C GLN A 8 -6.02 -4.64 -15.76
N THR A 9 -7.03 -3.82 -16.07
CA THR A 9 -7.02 -2.39 -15.76
C THR A 9 -6.91 -2.15 -14.25
N TYR A 10 -7.65 -2.93 -13.46
CA TYR A 10 -7.58 -2.83 -12.00
C TYR A 10 -6.19 -3.18 -11.46
N GLN A 11 -5.60 -4.29 -11.93
CA GLN A 11 -4.27 -4.70 -11.50
C GLN A 11 -3.20 -3.69 -11.87
N GLN A 12 -3.23 -3.19 -13.10
CA GLN A 12 -2.29 -2.17 -13.54
C GLN A 12 -2.41 -0.92 -12.67
N LYS A 13 -3.64 -0.43 -12.45
CA LYS A 13 -3.89 0.75 -11.61
C LYS A 13 -3.38 0.57 -10.18
N MET A 14 -3.62 -0.60 -9.56
CA MET A 14 -3.15 -0.84 -8.20
C MET A 14 -1.62 -0.94 -8.13
N ASN A 15 -0.97 -1.60 -9.08
CA ASN A 15 0.49 -1.67 -9.13
C ASN A 15 1.12 -0.28 -9.32
N GLU A 16 0.57 0.55 -10.21
CA GLU A 16 1.03 1.93 -10.42
C GLU A 16 0.86 2.78 -9.17
N ASN A 17 -0.29 2.67 -8.50
CA ASN A 17 -0.58 3.40 -7.27
C ASN A 17 0.34 2.96 -6.12
N LEU A 18 0.56 1.66 -5.98
CA LEU A 18 1.48 1.10 -4.99
C LEU A 18 2.91 1.58 -5.25
N ALA A 19 3.41 1.54 -6.48
CA ALA A 19 4.74 2.05 -6.82
C ALA A 19 4.90 3.55 -6.48
N LYS A 20 3.88 4.37 -6.75
CA LYS A 20 3.87 5.79 -6.38
C LYS A 20 3.90 5.99 -4.87
N LEU A 21 3.19 5.15 -4.12
CA LEU A 21 3.13 5.25 -2.67
C LEU A 21 4.42 4.74 -2.01
N ASP A 22 5.01 3.67 -2.55
CA ASP A 22 6.27 3.10 -2.12
C ASP A 22 7.41 4.14 -2.15
N ALA A 23 7.53 4.87 -3.26
CA ALA A 23 8.49 5.97 -3.37
C ALA A 23 8.31 7.04 -2.27
N LYS A 24 7.06 7.33 -1.87
CA LYS A 24 6.78 8.29 -0.79
C LYS A 24 7.06 7.70 0.59
N ILE A 25 6.82 6.41 0.80
CA ILE A 25 7.17 5.72 2.05
C ILE A 25 8.69 5.73 2.24
N GLU A 26 9.47 5.51 1.19
CA GLU A 26 10.93 5.62 1.22
C GLU A 26 11.42 7.04 1.54
N GLU A 27 10.71 8.08 1.06
CA GLU A 27 10.97 9.46 1.44
C GLU A 27 10.73 9.69 2.95
N LEU A 28 9.61 9.20 3.49
CA LEU A 28 9.30 9.29 4.93
C LEU A 28 10.30 8.52 5.79
N LYS A 29 10.74 7.33 5.32
CA LYS A 29 11.79 6.53 5.96
C LYS A 29 13.11 7.28 6.05
N THR A 30 13.50 7.94 4.96
CA THR A 30 14.71 8.78 4.94
C THR A 30 14.59 9.94 5.93
N LYS A 31 13.42 10.63 5.98
CA LYS A 31 13.15 11.68 6.96
C LYS A 31 13.19 11.15 8.41
N ALA A 32 12.65 9.97 8.66
CA ALA A 32 12.67 9.31 9.96
C ALA A 32 14.10 9.04 10.44
N MET A 33 14.98 8.61 9.54
CA MET A 33 16.40 8.38 9.83
C MET A 33 17.17 9.67 10.16
N ALA A 34 16.77 10.79 9.54
CA ALA A 34 17.36 12.11 9.78
C ALA A 34 16.80 12.83 11.02
N ALA A 35 15.72 12.34 11.62
CA ALA A 35 15.06 13.00 12.74
C ALA A 35 15.88 12.95 14.05
N LYS A 36 15.64 13.98 14.89
CA LYS A 36 16.20 14.11 16.25
C LYS A 36 15.75 12.94 17.14
N ALA A 37 16.54 12.63 18.17
CA ALA A 37 16.30 11.48 19.06
C ALA A 37 14.88 11.44 19.65
N GLU A 38 14.32 12.59 20.01
CA GLU A 38 12.97 12.72 20.59
C GLU A 38 11.83 12.28 19.65
N GLN A 39 11.99 12.48 18.33
CA GLN A 39 10.97 12.15 17.32
C GLN A 39 11.27 10.83 16.61
N ARG A 40 12.51 10.34 16.71
CA ARG A 40 13.01 9.16 15.99
C ARG A 40 12.18 7.91 16.25
N GLN A 41 11.75 7.68 17.49
CA GLN A 41 10.95 6.50 17.82
C GLN A 41 9.57 6.56 17.17
N ASN A 42 8.84 7.67 17.34
CA ASN A 42 7.53 7.86 16.74
C ASN A 42 7.57 7.72 15.20
N TYR A 43 8.57 8.29 14.55
CA TYR A 43 8.70 8.19 13.09
C TYR A 43 9.07 6.79 12.62
N ARG A 44 9.88 6.04 13.40
CA ARG A 44 10.14 4.63 13.10
C ARG A 44 8.88 3.79 13.21
N ASP A 45 8.06 4.03 14.23
CA ASP A 45 6.81 3.30 14.42
C ASP A 45 5.81 3.59 13.30
N LEU A 46 5.70 4.86 12.87
CA LEU A 46 4.89 5.24 11.71
C LEU A 46 5.37 4.57 10.42
N VAL A 47 6.68 4.57 10.15
CA VAL A 47 7.25 3.91 8.96
C VAL A 47 7.05 2.40 9.00
N ALA A 48 7.20 1.77 10.17
CA ALA A 48 6.96 0.34 10.34
C ALA A 48 5.50 -0.05 10.07
N ASP A 49 4.52 0.75 10.51
CA ASP A 49 3.10 0.54 10.20
C ASP A 49 2.83 0.66 8.68
N LEU A 50 3.45 1.63 8.01
CA LEU A 50 3.36 1.77 6.55
C LEU A 50 3.93 0.56 5.81
N GLU A 51 5.12 0.10 6.20
CA GLU A 51 5.76 -1.08 5.59
C GLU A 51 4.92 -2.35 5.79
N ALA A 52 4.33 -2.55 6.98
CA ALA A 52 3.45 -3.67 7.26
C ALA A 52 2.18 -3.65 6.41
N LYS A 53 1.53 -2.48 6.29
CA LYS A 53 0.32 -2.32 5.46
C LYS A 53 0.62 -2.46 3.98
N LYS A 54 1.78 -1.96 3.52
CA LYS A 54 2.26 -2.16 2.15
C LYS A 54 2.42 -3.65 1.83
N ALA A 55 3.11 -4.39 2.70
CA ALA A 55 3.31 -5.83 2.52
C ALA A 55 1.98 -6.61 2.50
N SER A 56 1.02 -6.23 3.34
CA SER A 56 -0.33 -6.83 3.34
C SER A 56 -1.05 -6.62 2.00
N LEU A 57 -1.00 -5.41 1.45
CA LEU A 57 -1.56 -5.12 0.14
C LEU A 57 -0.86 -5.88 -0.99
N GLU A 58 0.48 -5.93 -0.98
CA GLU A 58 1.28 -6.68 -1.96
C GLU A 58 0.90 -8.16 -1.99
N LEU A 59 0.75 -8.79 -0.82
CA LEU A 59 0.30 -10.18 -0.71
C LEU A 59 -1.11 -10.38 -1.31
N LYS A 60 -2.04 -9.45 -1.04
CA LYS A 60 -3.39 -9.53 -1.59
C LYS A 60 -3.41 -9.33 -3.11
N LEU A 61 -2.59 -8.42 -3.64
CA LEU A 61 -2.42 -8.23 -5.09
C LEU A 61 -1.81 -9.45 -5.76
N GLN A 62 -0.83 -10.10 -5.12
CA GLN A 62 -0.26 -11.36 -5.60
C GLN A 62 -1.30 -12.48 -5.61
N ASN A 63 -2.10 -12.61 -4.55
CA ASN A 63 -3.18 -13.59 -4.49
C ASN A 63 -4.24 -13.34 -5.57
N LEU A 64 -4.63 -12.08 -5.78
CA LEU A 64 -5.54 -11.69 -6.85
C LEU A 64 -4.97 -12.06 -8.23
N LYS A 65 -3.67 -11.82 -8.45
CA LYS A 65 -2.97 -12.16 -9.70
C LYS A 65 -2.94 -13.66 -9.98
N SER A 66 -2.68 -14.46 -8.95
CA SER A 66 -2.61 -15.92 -9.05
C SER A 66 -3.99 -16.57 -9.19
N SER A 67 -5.05 -15.95 -8.66
CA SER A 67 -6.41 -16.53 -8.68
C SER A 67 -7.17 -16.27 -9.99
N GLY A 68 -6.69 -15.35 -10.83
CA GLY A 68 -7.29 -15.05 -12.12
C GLY A 68 -8.63 -14.31 -12.04
N GLN A 69 -9.35 -14.26 -13.16
CA GLN A 69 -10.60 -13.50 -13.27
C GLN A 69 -11.75 -14.09 -12.45
N ASP A 70 -11.81 -15.41 -12.31
CA ASP A 70 -12.95 -16.09 -11.69
C ASP A 70 -13.08 -15.79 -10.18
N ALA A 71 -11.98 -15.41 -9.54
CA ALA A 71 -11.93 -14.98 -8.15
C ALA A 71 -11.80 -13.46 -7.98
N PHE A 72 -11.81 -12.69 -9.08
CA PHE A 72 -11.59 -11.24 -9.02
C PHE A 72 -12.62 -10.54 -8.14
N ASP A 73 -13.91 -10.83 -8.36
CA ASP A 73 -15.01 -10.17 -7.66
C ASP A 73 -14.99 -10.45 -6.15
N SER A 74 -14.55 -11.65 -5.73
CA SER A 74 -14.49 -12.02 -4.31
C SER A 74 -13.24 -11.52 -3.59
N LEU A 75 -12.14 -11.30 -4.31
CA LEU A 75 -10.87 -10.88 -3.73
C LEU A 75 -10.64 -9.36 -3.79
N LYS A 76 -11.31 -8.67 -4.72
CA LYS A 76 -11.18 -7.23 -4.96
C LYS A 76 -11.45 -6.41 -3.69
N ASP A 77 -12.50 -6.72 -2.95
CA ASP A 77 -12.86 -5.98 -1.73
C ASP A 77 -11.75 -6.04 -0.68
N GLY A 78 -11.06 -7.18 -0.58
CA GLY A 78 -9.91 -7.34 0.31
C GLY A 78 -8.72 -6.46 -0.10
N VAL A 79 -8.48 -6.32 -1.40
CA VAL A 79 -7.44 -5.43 -1.94
C VAL A 79 -7.82 -3.96 -1.73
N ASP A 80 -9.06 -3.58 -2.03
CA ASP A 80 -9.54 -2.20 -1.87
C ASP A 80 -9.50 -1.77 -0.39
N SER A 81 -9.87 -2.66 0.53
CA SER A 81 -9.77 -2.42 1.97
C SER A 81 -8.31 -2.21 2.41
N ALA A 82 -7.39 -3.10 2.00
CA ALA A 82 -5.97 -2.96 2.34
C ALA A 82 -5.35 -1.69 1.74
N TRP A 83 -5.74 -1.31 0.53
CA TRP A 83 -5.33 -0.06 -0.10
C TRP A 83 -5.83 1.15 0.69
N SER A 84 -7.10 1.17 1.10
CA SER A 84 -7.67 2.25 1.91
C SER A 84 -6.98 2.40 3.28
N GLU A 85 -6.68 1.28 3.94
CA GLU A 85 -5.93 1.29 5.20
C GLU A 85 -4.52 1.85 5.05
N LEU A 86 -3.81 1.44 3.99
CA LEU A 86 -2.48 1.93 3.68
C LEU A 86 -2.48 3.44 3.38
N GLN A 87 -3.45 3.93 2.59
CA GLN A 87 -3.61 5.37 2.33
C GLN A 87 -3.88 6.15 3.62
N THR A 88 -4.77 5.63 4.48
CA THR A 88 -5.10 6.25 5.76
C THR A 88 -3.87 6.34 6.67
N ALA A 89 -3.08 5.27 6.76
CA ALA A 89 -1.84 5.27 7.52
C ALA A 89 -0.82 6.25 6.93
N PHE A 90 -0.71 6.32 5.60
CA PHE A 90 0.17 7.26 4.92
C PHE A 90 -0.20 8.72 5.21
N ASP A 91 -1.48 9.08 5.16
CA ASP A 91 -1.93 10.44 5.46
C ASP A 91 -1.66 10.83 6.92
N ARG A 92 -1.82 9.88 7.86
CA ARG A 92 -1.46 10.07 9.27
C ARG A 92 0.04 10.28 9.47
N ALA A 93 0.85 9.42 8.84
CA ALA A 93 2.30 9.54 8.89
C ALA A 93 2.73 10.88 8.30
N LYS A 94 2.27 11.22 7.10
CA LYS A 94 2.57 12.50 6.44
C LYS A 94 2.22 13.72 7.30
N SER A 95 1.15 13.67 8.07
CA SER A 95 0.75 14.77 8.96
C SER A 95 1.62 14.87 10.22
N SER A 96 2.35 13.81 10.54
CA SER A 96 3.23 13.73 11.72
C SER A 96 4.68 14.12 11.43
N PHE A 97 5.12 14.03 10.16
CA PHE A 97 6.44 14.45 9.68
C PHE A 97 6.47 15.93 9.31
#